data_AF-A0A7C4J6L9-F1
#
_entry.id   AF-A0A7C4J6L9-F1
#
_cell.length_a   1.000
_cell.length_b   1.000
_cell.length_c   1.000
_cell.angle_alpha   90.00
_cell.angle_beta   90.00
_cell.angle_gamma   90.00
#
_symmetry.space_group_name_H-M   'P 1'
#
loop_
_entity.id
_entity.type
_entity.pdbx_description
1 polymer ?
#
loop_
_entity_poly.entity_id
_entity_poly.type
_entity_poly.pdbx_seq_one_letter_code
_entity_poly.pdbx_strand_id
1 'polypeptide(L)'
;MFSWPYARLELLLLRYLVDMDWSALTADRDREVRELKKSLEVAEARVAALTKQLKKLVELAKQNLVPIYGLNYKDEREAGLKWLQQFGNPYVMSAFDSDGRIGIDYGVYGVPETFVIDKSGTIRYKHIGPLTEQAVREKIIPLVKELNAKS
;
A
#
# COMPACT_ATOMS: atom_id res chain seq x y z
N MET A 1 18.44 0.15 -6.44
CA MET A 1 18.03 -1.27 -6.26
C MET A 1 17.91 -1.53 -4.78
N PHE A 2 16.72 -1.36 -4.20
CA PHE A 2 16.43 -1.73 -2.82
C PHE A 2 15.14 -2.56 -2.85
N SER A 3 15.25 -3.88 -2.72
CA SER A 3 14.15 -4.68 -2.17
C SER A 3 14.24 -4.51 -0.66
N TRP A 4 13.10 -4.30 -0.01
CA TRP A 4 13.04 -4.30 1.45
C TRP A 4 12.45 -5.64 1.89
N PRO A 5 13.26 -6.71 2.06
CA PRO A 5 12.85 -7.91 2.79
C PRO A 5 12.50 -7.59 4.26
N TYR A 6 12.76 -6.35 4.69
CA TYR A 6 12.50 -5.84 6.01
C TYR A 6 11.05 -5.53 6.32
N ALA A 7 10.06 -5.47 5.40
CA ALA A 7 8.68 -5.16 5.85
C ALA A 7 8.13 -6.21 6.83
N ARG A 8 8.41 -7.50 6.59
CA ARG A 8 8.08 -8.59 7.53
C ARG A 8 9.00 -8.60 8.75
N LEU A 9 10.30 -8.39 8.53
CA LEU A 9 11.30 -8.40 9.60
C LEU A 9 11.08 -7.22 10.55
N GLU A 10 10.73 -6.05 10.03
CA GLU A 10 10.18 -4.91 10.74
C GLU A 10 8.92 -5.35 11.44
N LEU A 11 7.82 -5.75 10.79
CA LEU A 11 6.58 -6.13 11.51
C LEU A 11 6.80 -7.15 12.65
N LEU A 12 7.67 -8.14 12.47
CA LEU A 12 8.07 -9.09 13.52
C LEU A 12 8.90 -8.43 14.62
N LEU A 13 9.89 -7.60 14.26
CA LEU A 13 10.66 -6.81 15.20
C LEU A 13 9.73 -5.83 15.94
N LEU A 14 8.85 -5.11 15.27
CA LEU A 14 7.86 -4.19 15.85
C LEU A 14 6.99 -4.94 16.85
N ARG A 15 6.47 -6.12 16.51
CA ARG A 15 5.72 -6.94 17.46
C ARG A 15 6.57 -7.34 18.67
N TYR A 16 7.79 -7.81 18.45
CA TYR A 16 8.73 -8.18 19.51
C TYR A 16 9.13 -6.99 20.40
N LEU A 17 9.31 -5.81 19.79
CA LEU A 17 9.70 -4.55 20.40
C LEU A 17 8.53 -3.94 21.18
N VAL A 18 7.30 -4.03 20.69
CA VAL A 18 6.08 -3.63 21.43
C VAL A 18 5.92 -4.48 22.69
N ASP A 19 6.19 -5.78 22.59
CA ASP A 19 6.08 -6.72 23.70
C ASP A 19 7.33 -6.69 24.63
N MET A 20 8.34 -5.86 24.34
CA MET A 20 9.59 -5.77 25.10
C MET A 20 9.48 -4.78 26.29
N ASP A 21 9.98 -5.17 27.46
CA ASP A 21 10.11 -4.27 28.60
C ASP A 21 11.28 -3.29 28.39
N TRP A 22 10.94 -2.09 27.94
CA TRP A 22 11.90 -1.02 27.69
C TRP A 22 12.52 -0.42 28.95
N SER A 23 11.94 -0.66 30.13
CA SER A 23 12.47 -0.12 31.40
C SER A 23 13.78 -0.78 31.82
N ALA A 24 14.10 -1.94 31.25
CA ALA A 24 15.35 -2.66 31.49
C ALA A 24 16.54 -2.17 30.65
N LEU A 25 16.33 -1.24 29.70
CA LEU A 25 17.40 -0.72 28.86
C LEU A 25 18.10 0.46 29.57
N THR A 26 19.41 0.32 29.76
CA THR A 26 20.27 1.31 30.44
C THR A 26 20.35 2.63 29.68
N ALA A 27 20.58 3.74 30.40
CA ALA A 27 20.69 5.12 29.88
C ALA A 27 21.64 5.30 28.66
N ASP A 28 22.66 4.46 28.52
CA ASP A 28 23.59 4.50 27.35
C ASP A 28 22.94 4.11 26.02
N ARG A 29 21.78 3.44 26.02
CA ARG A 29 21.04 3.05 24.79
C ARG A 29 19.90 3.99 24.43
N ASP A 30 19.71 5.08 25.17
CA ASP A 30 18.57 5.97 25.02
C ASP A 30 18.42 6.56 23.60
N ARG A 31 19.53 6.83 22.90
CA ARG A 31 19.49 7.35 21.53
C ARG A 31 19.00 6.30 20.53
N GLU A 32 19.54 5.09 20.58
CA GLU A 32 19.14 3.98 19.69
C GLU A 32 17.68 3.60 19.92
N VAL A 33 17.26 3.53 21.18
CA VAL A 33 15.86 3.28 21.55
C VAL A 33 14.92 4.34 20.98
N ARG A 34 15.29 5.62 21.03
CA ARG A 34 14.48 6.70 20.45
C ARG A 34 14.37 6.59 18.92
N GLU A 35 15.46 6.29 18.22
CA GLU A 35 15.45 6.11 16.77
C GLU A 35 14.62 4.90 16.33
N LEU A 36 14.69 3.80 17.09
CA LEU A 36 13.84 2.62 16.87
C LEU A 36 12.36 2.94 17.10
N LYS A 37 12.02 3.64 18.18
CA LYS A 37 10.63 4.07 18.46
C LYS A 37 10.07 4.96 17.35
N LYS A 38 10.88 5.91 16.85
CA LYS A 38 10.48 6.78 15.74
C LYS A 38 10.25 5.99 14.45
N SER A 39 11.12 5.02 14.17
CA SER A 39 10.98 4.14 13.00
C SER A 39 9.71 3.28 13.10
N LEU A 40 9.41 2.76 14.29
CA LEU A 40 8.19 2.02 14.60
C LEU A 40 6.93 2.86 14.37
N GLU A 41 6.89 4.08 14.91
CA GLU A 41 5.75 5.00 14.74
C GLU A 41 5.46 5.28 13.25
N VAL A 42 6.51 5.50 12.46
CA VAL A 42 6.37 5.71 11.00
C VAL A 42 5.86 4.45 10.30
N ALA A 43 6.34 3.26 10.69
CA ALA A 43 5.88 2.00 10.11
C ALA A 43 4.40 1.74 10.43
N GLU A 44 3.97 1.96 11.68
CA GLU A 44 2.57 1.84 12.10
C GLU A 44 1.67 2.80 11.32
N ALA A 45 2.08 4.06 11.17
CA ALA A 45 1.35 5.05 10.40
C ALA A 45 1.18 4.63 8.93
N ARG A 46 2.20 4.00 8.32
CA ARG A 46 2.12 3.46 6.96
C ARG A 46 1.13 2.31 6.86
N VAL A 47 1.19 1.36 7.79
CA VAL A 47 0.26 0.22 7.84
C VAL A 47 -1.18 0.73 8.00
N ALA A 48 -1.42 1.70 8.88
CA ALA A 48 -2.72 2.32 9.05
C ALA A 48 -3.22 3.00 7.76
N ALA A 49 -2.33 3.72 7.06
CA ALA A 49 -2.67 4.37 5.80
C ALA A 49 -3.03 3.36 4.70
N LEU A 50 -2.25 2.28 4.55
CA LEU A 50 -2.53 1.19 3.61
C LEU A 50 -3.84 0.48 3.94
N THR A 51 -4.10 0.22 5.22
CA THR A 51 -5.38 -0.36 5.69
C THR A 51 -6.56 0.52 5.31
N LYS A 52 -6.45 1.84 5.57
CA LYS A 52 -7.50 2.82 5.27
C LYS A 52 -7.77 2.89 3.77
N GLN A 53 -6.72 2.91 2.96
CA GLN A 53 -6.82 2.87 1.50
C GLN A 53 -7.52 1.60 1.01
N LEU A 54 -7.14 0.42 1.52
CA LEU A 54 -7.76 -0.85 1.12
C LEU A 54 -9.27 -0.84 1.38
N LYS A 55 -9.69 -0.38 2.56
CA LYS A 55 -11.12 -0.23 2.88
C LYS A 55 -11.83 0.70 1.89
N LYS A 56 -11.20 1.82 1.51
CA LYS A 56 -11.76 2.73 0.50
C LYS A 56 -11.89 2.07 -0.88
N LEU A 57 -10.90 1.26 -1.27
CA LEU A 57 -10.97 0.51 -2.53
C LEU A 57 -12.10 -0.53 -2.49
N VAL A 58 -12.35 -1.18 -1.34
CA VAL A 58 -13.49 -2.08 -1.17
C VAL A 58 -14.82 -1.35 -1.32
N GLU A 59 -14.94 -0.14 -0.77
CA GLU A 59 -16.13 0.70 -0.98
C GLU A 59 -16.31 1.10 -2.46
N LEU A 60 -15.23 1.45 -3.14
CA LEU A 60 -15.27 1.82 -4.55
C LEU A 60 -15.60 0.64 -5.46
N ALA A 61 -15.06 -0.55 -5.17
CA ALA A 61 -15.36 -1.77 -5.92
C ALA A 61 -16.86 -2.07 -5.93
N LYS A 62 -17.57 -1.83 -4.80
CA LYS A 62 -19.02 -2.02 -4.71
C LYS A 62 -19.83 -1.13 -5.66
N GLN A 63 -19.27 -0.01 -6.12
CA GLN A 63 -19.93 0.89 -7.07
C GLN A 63 -19.88 0.38 -8.51
N ASN A 64 -19.05 -0.64 -8.80
CA ASN A 64 -18.90 -1.25 -10.13
C ASN A 64 -18.65 -0.24 -11.27
N LEU A 65 -17.99 0.89 -10.98
CA LEU A 65 -17.68 1.91 -12.00
C LEU A 65 -16.60 1.43 -12.98
N VAL A 66 -15.57 0.75 -12.46
CA VAL A 66 -14.46 0.15 -13.19
C VAL A 66 -13.92 -1.06 -12.43
N PRO A 67 -13.33 -2.06 -13.11
CA PRO A 67 -12.59 -3.12 -12.45
C PRO A 67 -11.35 -2.55 -11.75
N ILE A 68 -11.08 -3.03 -10.53
CA ILE A 68 -9.88 -2.66 -9.78
C ILE A 68 -8.92 -3.85 -9.81
N TYR A 69 -7.65 -3.59 -10.16
CA TYR A 69 -6.59 -4.59 -10.17
C TYR A 69 -5.57 -4.30 -9.08
N GLY A 70 -5.11 -5.35 -8.40
CA GLY A 70 -4.10 -5.26 -7.35
C GLY A 70 -2.74 -5.69 -7.88
N LEU A 71 -1.68 -4.98 -7.49
CA LEU A 71 -0.30 -5.39 -7.68
C LEU A 71 0.36 -5.47 -6.32
N ASN A 72 0.58 -6.69 -5.82
CA ASN A 72 1.34 -6.90 -4.59
C ASN A 72 2.83 -6.82 -4.91
N TYR A 73 3.43 -5.69 -4.55
CA TYR A 73 4.77 -5.28 -4.95
C TYR A 73 5.80 -5.55 -3.84
N LYS A 74 6.83 -6.36 -4.15
CA LYS A 74 7.96 -6.69 -3.26
C LYS A 74 7.55 -7.03 -1.83
N ASP A 75 6.49 -7.80 -1.70
CA ASP A 75 5.91 -8.24 -0.43
C ASP A 75 5.95 -9.77 -0.35
N GLU A 76 5.52 -10.32 0.77
CA GLU A 76 5.29 -11.75 0.91
C GLU A 76 3.86 -12.11 0.50
N ARG A 77 3.75 -13.03 -0.47
CA ARG A 77 2.47 -13.48 -1.01
C ARG A 77 1.50 -13.92 0.09
N GLU A 78 1.95 -14.70 1.07
CA GLU A 78 1.08 -15.16 2.16
C GLU A 78 0.58 -14.02 3.05
N ALA A 79 1.41 -13.02 3.32
CA ALA A 79 1.04 -11.86 4.10
C ALA A 79 -0.02 -11.03 3.36
N GLY A 80 0.20 -10.77 2.07
CA GLY A 80 -0.78 -10.09 1.22
C GLY A 80 -2.13 -10.81 1.16
N LEU A 81 -2.14 -12.14 1.04
CA LEU A 81 -3.37 -12.93 1.03
C LEU A 81 -4.13 -12.85 2.37
N LYS A 82 -3.42 -13.01 3.50
CA LYS A 82 -4.01 -12.85 4.85
C LYS A 82 -4.59 -11.45 5.04
N TRP A 83 -3.88 -10.43 4.55
CA TRP A 83 -4.31 -9.05 4.62
C TRP A 83 -5.64 -8.81 3.88
N LEU A 84 -5.75 -9.33 2.65
CA LEU A 84 -6.99 -9.26 1.88
C LEU A 84 -8.13 -10.05 2.51
N GLN A 85 -7.83 -11.20 3.13
CA GLN A 85 -8.82 -11.97 3.87
C GLN A 85 -9.36 -11.20 5.08
N GLN A 86 -8.50 -10.46 5.79
CA GLN A 86 -8.86 -9.72 6.98
C GLN A 86 -9.63 -8.42 6.69
N PHE A 87 -9.23 -7.68 5.66
CA PHE A 87 -9.75 -6.32 5.40
C PHE A 87 -10.66 -6.22 4.17
N GLY A 88 -10.84 -7.32 3.44
CA GLY A 88 -11.62 -7.40 2.22
C GLY A 88 -10.75 -7.28 0.96
N ASN A 89 -11.21 -7.93 -0.11
CA ASN A 89 -10.54 -7.93 -1.41
C ASN A 89 -11.35 -7.13 -2.43
N PRO A 90 -10.87 -5.94 -2.88
CA PRO A 90 -11.55 -5.15 -3.91
C PRO A 90 -11.17 -5.57 -5.34
N TYR A 91 -10.18 -6.45 -5.49
CA TYR A 91 -9.52 -6.68 -6.76
C TYR A 91 -10.20 -7.79 -7.56
N VAL A 92 -10.46 -7.53 -8.85
CA VAL A 92 -10.90 -8.56 -9.80
C VAL A 92 -9.78 -9.57 -10.03
N MET A 93 -8.53 -9.09 -10.04
CA MET A 93 -7.34 -9.91 -10.08
C MET A 93 -6.21 -9.22 -9.30
N SER A 94 -5.42 -10.01 -8.58
CA SER A 94 -4.23 -9.55 -7.86
C SER A 94 -2.99 -10.21 -8.45
N ALA A 95 -2.15 -9.41 -9.11
CA ALA A 95 -0.83 -9.82 -9.55
C ALA A 95 0.17 -9.74 -8.39
N PHE A 96 1.24 -10.53 -8.47
CA PHE A 96 2.33 -10.56 -7.50
C PHE A 96 3.64 -10.26 -8.20
N ASP A 97 4.29 -9.18 -7.77
CA ASP A 97 5.52 -8.65 -8.34
C ASP A 97 6.64 -8.71 -7.29
N SER A 98 7.16 -9.91 -7.06
CA SER A 98 8.15 -10.17 -6.00
C SER A 98 9.49 -9.49 -6.25
N ASP A 99 9.93 -9.41 -7.50
CA ASP A 99 11.20 -8.78 -7.87
C ASP A 99 11.06 -7.30 -8.22
N GLY A 100 9.82 -6.84 -8.42
CA GLY A 100 9.47 -5.44 -8.64
C GLY A 100 9.63 -4.99 -10.08
N ARG A 101 9.74 -5.91 -11.04
CA ARG A 101 9.97 -5.57 -12.45
C ARG A 101 8.78 -4.84 -13.03
N ILE A 102 7.56 -5.28 -12.71
CA ILE A 102 6.34 -4.61 -13.18
C ILE A 102 6.28 -3.20 -12.60
N GLY A 103 6.58 -3.04 -11.31
CA GLY A 103 6.67 -1.71 -10.70
C GLY A 103 7.66 -0.80 -11.42
N ILE A 104 8.85 -1.29 -11.77
CA ILE A 104 9.86 -0.52 -12.51
C ILE A 104 9.35 -0.09 -13.89
N ASP A 105 8.75 -1.00 -14.65
CA ASP A 105 8.22 -0.73 -15.99
C ASP A 105 7.11 0.35 -15.95
N TYR A 106 6.32 0.37 -14.88
CA TYR A 106 5.28 1.36 -14.63
C TYR A 106 5.81 2.66 -13.98
N GLY A 107 7.12 2.76 -13.75
CA GLY A 107 7.76 3.90 -13.11
C GLY A 107 7.35 4.08 -11.64
N VAL A 108 7.01 2.99 -10.94
CA VAL A 108 6.73 2.97 -9.50
C VAL A 108 8.03 3.20 -8.75
N TYR A 109 8.04 4.21 -7.89
CA TYR A 109 9.20 4.53 -7.05
C TYR A 109 8.86 4.53 -5.55
N GLY A 110 7.58 4.46 -5.19
CA GLY A 110 7.11 4.23 -3.84
C GLY A 110 5.78 3.49 -3.80
N VAL A 111 5.42 2.97 -2.64
CA VAL A 111 4.07 2.43 -2.39
C VAL A 111 3.41 3.19 -1.23
N PRO A 112 2.09 3.38 -1.27
CA PRO A 112 1.17 3.00 -2.34
C PRO A 112 1.18 3.99 -3.52
N GLU A 113 0.83 3.50 -4.71
CA GLU A 113 0.54 4.29 -5.91
C GLU A 113 -0.74 3.76 -6.56
N THR A 114 -1.48 4.59 -7.28
CA THR A 114 -2.72 4.20 -7.98
C THR A 114 -2.71 4.74 -9.40
N PHE A 115 -3.06 3.88 -10.36
CA PHE A 115 -3.08 4.21 -11.79
C PHE A 115 -4.50 4.13 -12.32
N VAL A 116 -4.84 5.06 -13.21
CA VAL A 116 -6.04 4.96 -14.06
C VAL A 116 -5.55 4.64 -15.46
N ILE A 117 -5.96 3.47 -15.96
CA ILE A 117 -5.57 2.94 -17.26
C ILE A 117 -6.84 2.86 -18.11
N ASP A 118 -6.78 3.35 -19.35
CA ASP A 118 -7.91 3.30 -20.26
C ASP A 118 -8.02 1.96 -21.02
N LYS A 119 -9.01 1.85 -21.90
CA LYS A 119 -9.27 0.63 -22.68
C LYS A 119 -8.19 0.29 -23.70
N SER A 120 -7.35 1.25 -24.11
CA SER A 120 -6.20 0.98 -24.98
C SER A 120 -4.95 0.57 -24.20
N GLY A 121 -5.04 0.44 -22.88
CA GLY A 121 -3.91 0.09 -22.01
C GLY A 121 -3.00 1.27 -21.69
N THR A 122 -3.43 2.51 -21.94
CA THR A 122 -2.63 3.71 -21.69
C THR A 122 -2.89 4.24 -20.28
N ILE A 123 -1.83 4.53 -19.53
CA ILE A 123 -1.94 5.23 -18.25
C ILE A 123 -2.40 6.67 -18.51
N ARG A 124 -3.58 7.02 -18.00
CA ARG A 124 -4.15 8.37 -18.09
C ARG A 124 -3.92 9.21 -16.85
N TYR A 125 -3.68 8.55 -15.72
CA TYR A 125 -3.40 9.24 -14.47
C TYR A 125 -2.60 8.34 -13.52
N LYS A 126 -1.71 8.98 -12.74
CA LYS A 126 -0.93 8.37 -11.66
C LYS A 126 -1.12 9.20 -10.40
N HIS A 127 -1.58 8.56 -9.33
CA HIS A 127 -1.65 9.12 -7.98
C HIS A 127 -0.52 8.53 -7.13
N ILE A 128 0.26 9.40 -6.49
CA ILE A 128 1.41 9.03 -5.68
C ILE A 128 1.05 9.17 -4.20
N GLY A 129 1.32 8.11 -3.43
CA GLY A 129 1.00 8.05 -2.01
C GLY A 129 -0.42 7.54 -1.73
N PRO A 130 -0.84 7.55 -0.45
CA PRO A 130 -2.12 7.01 -0.03
C PRO A 130 -3.29 7.63 -0.78
N LEU A 131 -4.23 6.78 -1.20
CA LEU A 131 -5.41 7.21 -1.92
C LEU A 131 -6.37 7.95 -0.97
N THR A 132 -6.54 9.25 -1.18
CA THR A 132 -7.44 10.09 -0.38
C THR A 132 -8.84 10.15 -0.98
N GLU A 133 -9.83 10.41 -0.14
CA GLU A 133 -11.20 10.63 -0.60
C GLU A 133 -11.32 11.82 -1.56
N GLN A 134 -10.53 12.86 -1.33
CA GLN A 134 -10.45 14.00 -2.23
C GLN A 134 -9.93 13.59 -3.62
N ALA A 135 -8.81 12.86 -3.70
CA ALA A 135 -8.26 12.41 -4.98
C ALA A 135 -9.26 11.51 -5.74
N VAL A 136 -9.96 10.63 -5.03
CA VAL A 136 -11.01 9.79 -5.60
C VAL A 136 -12.13 10.64 -6.20
N ARG A 137 -12.69 11.57 -5.43
CA ARG A 137 -13.86 12.36 -5.82
C ARG A 137 -13.54 13.38 -6.92
N GLU A 138 -12.39 14.05 -6.82
CA GLU A 138 -12.07 15.22 -7.65
C GLU A 138 -11.25 14.87 -8.89
N LYS A 139 -10.55 13.73 -8.89
CA LYS A 139 -9.68 13.34 -10.01
C LYS A 139 -10.09 12.00 -10.62
N ILE A 140 -10.12 10.93 -9.81
CA ILE A 140 -10.26 9.56 -10.33
C ILE A 140 -11.67 9.31 -10.89
N ILE A 141 -12.73 9.54 -10.11
CA ILE A 141 -14.10 9.27 -10.57
C ILE A 141 -14.47 10.12 -11.79
N PRO A 142 -14.19 11.44 -11.84
CA PRO A 142 -14.45 12.24 -13.03
C PRO A 142 -13.71 11.72 -14.26
N LEU A 143 -12.41 11.41 -14.14
CA LEU A 143 -11.61 10.87 -15.24
C LEU A 143 -12.15 9.52 -15.73
N VAL A 144 -12.51 8.62 -14.81
CA VAL A 144 -13.11 7.33 -15.15
C VAL A 144 -14.41 7.51 -15.95
N LYS A 145 -15.28 8.43 -15.52
CA LYS A 145 -16.53 8.72 -16.25
C LYS A 145 -16.25 9.28 -17.65
N GLU A 146 -15.29 10.19 -17.77
CA GLU A 146 -14.87 10.74 -19.06
C GLU A 146 -14.35 9.65 -20.01
N LEU A 147 -13.46 8.78 -19.53
CA LEU A 147 -12.90 7.69 -20.34
C LEU A 147 -13.95 6.67 -20.76
N ASN A 148 -14.90 6.36 -19.88
CA ASN A 148 -16.02 5.46 -20.20
C ASN A 148 -16.97 6.07 -21.24
N ALA A 149 -17.17 7.39 -21.24
CA ALA A 149 -18.05 8.07 -22.19
C ALA A 149 -17.44 8.23 -23.60
N LYS A 150 -16.11 8.21 -23.71
CA LYS A 150 -15.38 8.27 -25.00
C LYS A 150 -15.28 6.92 -25.72
N SER A 151 -15.93 5.89 -25.19
CA SER A 151 -15.87 4.51 -25.69
C SER A 151 -17.12 4.10 -26.44
#